data_AF-A0A397C968-F1
#
_entry.id   AF-A0A397C968-F1
#
_cell.length_a   1.000
_cell.length_b   1.000
_cell.length_c   1.000
_cell.angle_alpha   90.00
_cell.angle_beta   90.00
_cell.angle_gamma   90.00
#
_symmetry.space_group_name_H-M   'P 1'
#
loop_
_entity.id
_entity.type
_entity.pdbx_description
1 polymer ?
#
loop_
_entity_poly.entity_id
_entity_poly.type
_entity_poly.pdbx_seq_one_letter_code
_entity_poly.pdbx_strand_id
1 'polypeptide(L)'
;MTVMSSHMLQSLGEDHLDWIEHYMSSRRSGYHSLLRLLRHFAEHHGFSRQRIFRQKKSQEELEATRIAFGKQFHHKHPGIDMDVLYISDET
;
A
#
# COMPACT_ATOMS: atom_id res chain seq x y z
N MET A 1 6.93 -10.56 0.40
CA MET A 1 6.90 -10.56 1.89
C MET A 1 8.16 -9.94 2.52
N THR A 2 9.29 -9.81 1.83
CA THR A 2 10.56 -9.24 2.36
C THR A 2 10.53 -7.72 2.57
N VAL A 3 9.77 -6.99 1.75
CA VAL A 3 9.71 -5.51 1.76
C VAL A 3 8.98 -4.95 3.01
N MET A 4 7.98 -5.67 3.51
CA MET A 4 7.20 -5.21 4.66
C MET A 4 7.98 -5.37 5.98
N SER A 5 8.76 -6.45 6.11
CA SER A 5 9.65 -6.66 7.26
C SER A 5 10.75 -5.61 7.34
N SER A 6 11.27 -5.10 6.21
CA SER A 6 12.30 -4.05 6.22
C SER A 6 11.76 -2.70 6.67
N HIS A 7 10.56 -2.30 6.24
CA HIS A 7 9.96 -1.03 6.69
C HIS A 7 9.57 -1.07 8.17
N MET A 8 9.05 -2.21 8.65
CA MET A 8 8.76 -2.38 10.09
C MET A 8 10.05 -2.35 10.93
N LEU A 9 11.14 -2.95 10.44
CA LEU A 9 12.45 -2.87 11.10
C LEU A 9 13.00 -1.44 11.13
N GLN A 10 12.87 -0.69 10.02
CA GLN A 10 13.30 0.69 9.96
C GLN A 10 12.55 1.56 10.97
N SER A 11 11.21 1.45 11.01
CA SER A 11 10.38 2.19 11.97
C SER A 11 10.69 1.82 13.43
N LEU A 12 10.91 0.53 13.72
CA LEU A 12 11.35 0.11 15.06
C LEU A 12 12.76 0.61 15.39
N GLY A 13 13.63 0.75 14.40
CA GLY A 13 14.99 1.24 14.56
C GLY A 13 15.10 2.74 14.81
N GLU A 14 14.03 3.52 14.65
CA GLU A 14 14.04 4.96 14.93
C GLU A 14 13.93 5.24 16.44
N ASP A 15 13.05 4.51 17.14
CA ASP A 15 12.73 4.80 18.56
C ASP A 15 12.95 3.62 19.53
N HIS A 16 13.23 2.41 19.01
CA HIS A 16 13.19 1.17 19.81
C HIS A 16 14.41 0.27 19.63
N LEU A 17 15.58 0.82 19.26
CA LEU A 17 16.81 0.06 19.06
C LEU A 17 17.21 -0.79 20.27
N ASP A 18 17.18 -0.21 21.48
CA ASP A 18 17.53 -0.93 22.71
C ASP A 18 16.66 -2.19 22.92
N TRP A 19 15.37 -2.07 22.59
CA TRP A 19 14.44 -3.20 22.67
C TRP A 19 14.77 -4.27 21.61
N ILE A 20 15.11 -3.87 20.39
CA ILE A 20 15.50 -4.79 19.31
C ILE A 20 16.77 -5.55 19.71
N GLU A 21 17.79 -4.86 20.21
CA GLU A 21 19.06 -5.48 20.62
C GLU A 21 18.86 -6.45 21.80
N HIS A 22 18.09 -6.03 22.80
CA HIS A 22 17.74 -6.89 23.93
C HIS A 22 16.94 -8.13 23.47
N TYR A 23 15.96 -7.92 22.58
CA TYR A 23 15.16 -9.02 22.04
C TYR A 23 16.03 -10.00 21.24
N MET A 24 16.91 -9.50 20.37
CA MET A 24 17.79 -10.34 19.56
C MET A 24 18.78 -11.13 20.41
N SER A 25 19.37 -10.52 21.43
CA SER A 25 20.32 -11.18 22.34
C SER A 25 19.67 -12.26 23.21
N SER A 26 18.37 -12.13 23.50
CA SER A 26 17.61 -13.13 24.28
C SER A 26 17.28 -14.42 23.52
N ARG A 27 17.57 -14.49 22.21
CA ARG A 27 17.18 -15.61 21.33
C ARG A 27 18.38 -16.24 20.64
N ARG A 28 18.37 -17.57 20.53
CA ARG A 28 19.42 -18.36 19.84
C ARG A 28 19.62 -17.95 18.37
N SER A 29 18.61 -17.38 17.73
CA SER A 29 18.67 -16.85 16.36
C SER A 29 17.96 -15.49 16.29
N GLY A 30 18.47 -14.51 17.04
CA GLY A 30 17.85 -13.19 17.26
C GLY A 30 17.21 -12.56 16.03
N TYR A 31 17.99 -12.38 14.97
CA TYR A 31 17.51 -11.75 13.75
C TYR A 31 16.39 -12.56 13.05
N HIS A 32 16.55 -13.88 12.91
CA HIS A 32 15.52 -14.72 12.32
C HIS A 32 14.25 -14.81 13.18
N SER A 33 14.41 -14.83 14.51
CA SER A 33 13.30 -14.76 15.46
C SER A 33 12.55 -13.43 15.38
N LEU A 34 13.26 -12.32 15.17
CA LEU A 34 12.67 -11.00 14.97
C LEU A 34 11.90 -10.92 13.66
N LEU A 35 12.46 -11.39 12.55
CA LEU A 35 11.76 -11.44 11.27
C LEU A 35 10.47 -12.27 11.34
N ARG A 36 10.49 -13.40 12.06
CA ARG A 36 9.29 -14.22 12.29
C ARG A 36 8.24 -13.48 13.12
N LEU A 37 8.64 -12.76 14.17
CA LEU A 37 7.74 -11.95 14.99
C LEU A 37 7.03 -10.88 14.13
N LEU A 38 7.80 -10.11 13.35
CA LEU A 38 7.25 -9.06 12.51
C LEU A 38 6.32 -9.61 11.43
N ARG A 39 6.65 -10.76 10.85
CA ARG A 39 5.77 -11.45 9.91
C ARG A 39 4.45 -11.85 10.55
N HIS A 40 4.48 -12.45 11.74
CA HIS A 40 3.26 -12.82 12.47
C HIS A 40 2.42 -11.61 12.84
N PHE A 41 3.05 -10.53 13.32
CA PHE A 41 2.37 -9.26 13.59
C PHE A 41 1.65 -8.75 12.33
N ALA A 42 2.34 -8.75 11.19
CA ALA A 42 1.74 -8.29 9.94
C ALA A 42 0.62 -9.19 9.41
N GLU A 43 0.70 -10.50 9.59
CA GLU A 43 -0.37 -11.43 9.23
C GLU A 43 -1.60 -11.24 10.13
N HIS A 44 -1.38 -11.04 11.44
CA HIS A 44 -2.43 -10.82 12.43
C HIS A 44 -3.18 -9.51 12.18
N HIS A 45 -2.46 -8.42 11.92
CA HIS A 45 -3.04 -7.09 11.71
C HIS A 45 -3.42 -6.81 10.25
N GLY A 46 -3.22 -7.76 9.34
CA GLY A 46 -3.66 -7.65 7.95
C GLY A 46 -2.77 -6.80 7.04
N PHE A 47 -1.59 -6.36 7.51
CA PHE A 47 -0.61 -5.62 6.71
C PHE A 47 -0.10 -6.42 5.50
N SER A 48 -0.12 -7.76 5.56
CA SER A 48 0.31 -8.61 4.43
C SER A 48 -0.74 -8.79 3.33
N ARG A 49 -1.97 -8.29 3.52
CA ARG A 49 -3.05 -8.46 2.54
C ARG A 49 -3.11 -7.27 1.60
N GLN A 50 -2.20 -7.24 0.62
CA GLN A 50 -2.66 -6.81 -0.70
C GLN A 50 -3.71 -7.84 -1.13
N ARG A 51 -4.98 -7.58 -0.82
CA ARG A 51 -6.10 -8.35 -1.37
C ARG A 51 -5.93 -8.25 -2.89
N ILE A 52 -5.49 -9.33 -3.53
CA ILE A 52 -5.62 -9.47 -4.97
C ILE A 52 -7.12 -9.33 -5.22
N PHE A 53 -7.52 -8.18 -5.73
CA PHE A 53 -8.90 -7.90 -6.04
C PHE A 53 -9.26 -8.88 -7.17
N ARG A 54 -10.05 -9.91 -6.85
CA ARG A 54 -10.38 -11.03 -7.76
C ARG A 54 -11.26 -10.60 -8.94
N GLN A 55 -11.65 -9.34 -9.01
CA GLN A 55 -12.43 -8.76 -10.09
C GLN A 55 -11.71 -7.52 -10.62
N LYS A 56 -10.52 -7.71 -11.21
CA LYS A 56 -10.00 -6.65 -12.08
C LYS A 56 -11.00 -6.49 -13.21
N LYS A 57 -11.60 -5.30 -13.32
CA LYS A 57 -12.41 -4.96 -14.49
C LYS A 57 -11.57 -5.15 -15.74
N SER A 58 -12.19 -5.61 -16.82
CA SER A 58 -11.48 -5.69 -18.10
C SER A 58 -11.08 -4.29 -18.55
N GLN A 59 -10.05 -4.19 -19.41
CA GLN A 59 -9.66 -2.90 -19.98
C GLN A 59 -10.83 -2.24 -20.72
N GLU A 60 -11.69 -3.05 -21.35
CA GLU A 60 -12.91 -2.61 -22.02
C GLU A 60 -13.93 -2.02 -21.04
N GLU A 61 -14.16 -2.66 -19.89
CA GLU A 61 -15.04 -2.12 -18.84
C GLU A 61 -14.51 -0.83 -18.23
N LEU A 62 -13.19 -0.69 -18.11
CA LEU A 62 -12.54 0.54 -17.65
C LEU A 62 -12.72 1.66 -18.67
N GLU A 63 -12.48 1.41 -19.95
CA GLU A 63 -12.64 2.41 -21.01
C GLU A 63 -14.11 2.84 -21.14
N ALA A 64 -15.05 1.89 -21.07
CA ALA A 64 -16.48 2.19 -21.07
C ALA A 64 -16.87 3.07 -19.86
N THR A 65 -16.34 2.76 -18.67
CA THR A 65 -16.55 3.57 -17.46
C THR A 65 -15.98 4.98 -17.63
N ARG A 66 -14.76 5.09 -18.18
CA ARG A 66 -14.08 6.37 -18.45
C ARG A 66 -14.88 7.25 -19.42
N ILE A 67 -15.34 6.70 -20.54
CA ILE A 67 -16.14 7.42 -21.53
C ILE A 67 -17.47 7.87 -20.94
N ALA A 68 -18.17 6.99 -20.22
CA ALA A 68 -19.44 7.32 -19.58
C ALA A 68 -19.30 8.45 -18.56
N PHE A 69 -18.24 8.41 -17.74
CA PHE A 69 -17.92 9.48 -16.80
C PHE A 69 -17.62 10.79 -17.53
N GLY A 70 -16.75 10.77 -18.55
CA GLY A 70 -16.41 11.97 -19.33
C GLY A 70 -17.64 12.67 -19.88
N LYS A 71 -18.57 11.92 -20.50
CA LYS A 71 -19.84 12.48 -21.00
C LYS A 71 -20.66 13.18 -19.91
N GLN A 72 -20.80 12.55 -18.74
CA GLN A 72 -21.54 13.15 -17.62
C GLN A 72 -20.83 14.39 -17.06
N PHE A 73 -19.51 14.34 -16.95
CA PHE A 73 -18.70 15.42 -16.44
C PHE A 73 -18.80 16.67 -17.34
N HIS A 74 -18.58 16.53 -18.65
CA HIS A 74 -18.66 17.67 -19.57
C HIS A 74 -20.08 18.19 -19.76
N HIS A 75 -21.10 17.34 -19.65
CA HIS A 75 -22.49 17.81 -19.59
C HIS A 75 -22.73 18.74 -18.38
N LYS A 76 -22.16 18.39 -17.21
CA LYS A 76 -22.27 19.18 -15.99
C LYS A 76 -21.35 20.42 -15.97
N HIS A 77 -20.25 20.37 -16.73
CA HIS A 77 -19.19 21.38 -16.75
C HIS A 77 -18.83 21.78 -18.20
N PRO A 78 -19.72 22.49 -18.92
CA PRO A 78 -19.52 22.80 -20.35
C PRO A 78 -18.36 23.76 -20.65
N GLY A 79 -17.82 24.44 -19.62
CA GLY A 79 -16.67 25.34 -19.75
C GLY A 79 -15.31 24.66 -19.51
N ILE A 80 -15.30 23.36 -19.20
CA ILE A 80 -14.05 22.59 -19.03
C ILE A 80 -13.75 21.86 -20.32
N ASP A 81 -12.60 22.18 -20.91
CA ASP A 81 -12.12 21.58 -22.15
C ASP A 81 -11.82 20.07 -21.98
N MET A 82 -12.06 19.30 -23.05
CA MET A 82 -11.93 17.84 -23.08
C MET A 82 -10.47 17.38 -22.94
N ASP A 83 -9.51 18.23 -23.32
CA ASP A 83 -8.08 17.91 -23.42
C ASP A 83 -7.28 18.27 -22.15
N VAL A 84 -7.93 18.67 -21.05
CA VAL A 84 -7.23 19.04 -19.81
C VAL A 84 -7.15 17.85 -18.84
N LEU A 85 -5.91 17.40 -18.59
CA LEU A 85 -5.60 16.40 -17.57
C LEU A 85 -5.39 17.10 -16.23
N TYR A 86 -6.32 16.95 -15.28
CA TYR A 86 -6.11 17.40 -13.90
C TYR A 86 -5.49 16.27 -13.09
N ILE A 87 -4.22 16.41 -12.73
CA ILE A 87 -3.54 15.48 -11.81
C ILE A 87 -3.81 15.97 -10.37
N SER A 88 -4.14 15.04 -9.45
CA SER A 88 -4.55 15.37 -8.08
C SER A 88 -3.45 15.97 -7.20
N ASP A 89 -2.23 16.14 -7.70
CA ASP A 89 -1.08 16.73 -7.01
C ASP A 89 -0.85 18.21 -7.35
N GLU A 90 -1.64 18.80 -8.26
CA GLU A 90 -1.50 20.20 -8.68
C GLU A 90 -2.39 21.19 -7.90
N THR A 91 -2.70 20.91 -6.62
CA THR A 91 -3.42 21.85 -5.72
C THR A 91 -2.75 22.04 -4.38
#